data_AF-A0A6P7FAJ3-F1
#
_entry.id   AF-A0A6P7FAJ3-F1
#
_cell.length_a   1.000
_cell.length_b   1.000
_cell.length_c   1.000
_cell.angle_alpha   90.00
_cell.angle_beta   90.00
_cell.angle_gamma   90.00
#
_symmetry.space_group_name_H-M   'P 1'
#
loop_
_entity.id
_entity.type
_entity.pdbx_description
1 polymer ?
#
loop_
_entity_poly.entity_id
_entity_poly.type
_entity_poly.pdbx_seq_one_letter_code
_entity_poly.pdbx_strand_id
1 'polypeptide(L)'
;MSNVLDQIAKQAVEETCDTKFKDIATQTVIENDIVKKAMEQIKNLQTENKKLKELLSREKEEKSTVERIFTEGQLKKLKTKKQIKWSIEDFASAIPLHAAGARSYRLLRKRGYFLSAVGTLRRWDSRC
;
A
#
# COMPACT_ATOMS: atom_id res chain seq x y z
N MET A 1 -41.35 -60.56 30.50
CA MET A 1 -41.33 -59.37 29.62
C MET A 1 -40.53 -58.19 30.17
N SER A 2 -40.37 -58.02 31.49
CA SER A 2 -39.68 -56.84 32.09
C SER A 2 -38.17 -56.73 31.81
N ASN A 3 -37.45 -57.83 31.57
CA ASN A 3 -35.97 -57.82 31.50
C ASN A 3 -35.41 -57.44 30.12
N VAL A 4 -36.21 -57.64 29.07
CA VAL A 4 -35.83 -57.37 27.67
C VAL A 4 -35.95 -55.87 27.34
N LEU A 5 -36.97 -55.21 27.88
CA LEU A 5 -37.17 -53.76 27.71
C LEU A 5 -36.05 -52.94 28.35
N ASP A 6 -35.55 -53.38 29.52
CA ASP A 6 -34.42 -52.75 30.21
C ASP A 6 -33.09 -52.92 29.47
N GLN A 7 -32.88 -54.07 28.81
CA GLN A 7 -31.71 -54.27 27.94
C GLN A 7 -31.75 -53.39 26.71
N ILE A 8 -32.91 -53.29 26.03
CA ILE A 8 -33.09 -52.42 24.86
C ILE A 8 -32.88 -50.95 25.24
N ALA A 9 -33.39 -50.52 26.39
CA ALA A 9 -33.20 -49.15 26.88
C ALA A 9 -31.72 -48.85 27.16
N LYS A 10 -30.98 -49.78 27.78
CA LYS A 10 -29.53 -49.61 28.03
C LYS A 10 -28.73 -49.55 26.72
N GLN A 11 -29.03 -50.42 25.76
CA GLN A 11 -28.37 -50.46 24.45
C GLN A 11 -28.62 -49.17 23.65
N ALA A 12 -29.86 -48.68 23.65
CA ALA A 12 -30.21 -47.41 22.99
C ALA A 12 -29.54 -46.20 23.65
N VAL A 13 -29.37 -46.20 24.97
CA VAL A 13 -28.64 -45.15 25.70
C VAL A 13 -27.14 -45.18 25.38
N GLU A 14 -26.56 -46.37 25.24
CA GLU A 14 -25.13 -46.54 24.90
C GLU A 14 -24.85 -46.09 23.46
N GLU A 15 -25.71 -46.48 22.50
CA GLU A 15 -25.60 -46.05 21.09
C GLU A 15 -25.83 -44.54 20.90
N THR A 16 -26.76 -43.94 21.66
CA THR A 16 -26.99 -42.48 21.63
C THR A 16 -25.88 -41.69 22.32
N CYS A 17 -25.17 -42.29 23.28
CA CYS A 17 -23.98 -41.73 23.89
C CYS A 17 -22.81 -41.72 22.89
N ASP A 18 -22.53 -42.86 22.26
CA ASP A 18 -21.44 -43.04 21.30
C ASP A 18 -21.58 -42.17 20.04
N THR A 19 -22.82 -42.00 19.53
CA THR A 19 -23.09 -41.12 18.39
C THR A 19 -22.82 -39.66 18.72
N LYS A 20 -23.29 -39.16 19.87
CA LYS A 20 -23.00 -37.79 20.32
C LYS A 20 -21.50 -37.55 20.51
N PHE A 21 -20.76 -38.51 21.05
CA PHE A 21 -19.31 -38.40 21.19
C PHE A 21 -18.59 -38.33 19.84
N LYS A 22 -19.03 -39.11 18.85
CA LYS A 22 -18.49 -39.05 17.48
C LYS A 22 -18.78 -37.72 16.79
N ASP A 23 -19.97 -37.16 16.98
CA ASP A 23 -20.34 -35.85 16.42
C ASP A 23 -19.55 -34.70 17.05
N ILE A 24 -19.30 -34.75 18.36
CA ILE A 24 -18.43 -33.78 19.04
C ILE A 24 -16.98 -33.91 18.54
N ALA A 25 -16.49 -35.13 18.35
CA ALA A 25 -15.15 -35.38 17.84
C ALA A 25 -14.97 -34.88 16.39
N THR A 26 -15.99 -35.05 15.52
CA THR A 26 -15.93 -34.53 14.15
C THR A 26 -16.03 -33.01 14.09
N GLN A 27 -16.91 -32.41 14.89
CA GLN A 27 -17.06 -30.95 14.98
C GLN A 27 -15.77 -30.28 15.47
N THR A 28 -15.13 -30.81 16.51
CA THR A 28 -13.85 -30.29 17.04
C THR A 28 -12.69 -30.40 16.05
N VAL A 29 -12.66 -31.44 15.20
CA VAL A 29 -11.65 -31.57 14.13
C VAL A 29 -11.84 -30.49 13.06
N ILE A 30 -13.07 -30.21 12.65
CA ILE A 30 -13.40 -29.15 11.68
C ILE A 30 -12.99 -27.78 12.22
N GLU A 31 -13.34 -27.49 13.48
CA GLU A 31 -12.97 -26.23 14.14
C GLU A 31 -11.46 -26.03 14.21
N ASN A 32 -10.70 -27.09 14.52
CA ASN A 32 -9.24 -27.04 14.52
C ASN A 32 -8.63 -26.77 13.14
N ASP A 33 -9.20 -27.31 12.06
CA ASP A 33 -8.73 -27.02 10.69
C ASP A 33 -9.01 -25.56 10.29
N ILE A 34 -10.17 -25.02 10.68
CA ILE A 34 -10.53 -23.61 10.47
C ILE A 34 -9.56 -22.71 11.24
N VAL A 35 -9.30 -23.00 12.51
CA VAL A 35 -8.36 -22.24 13.34
C VAL A 35 -6.95 -22.28 12.74
N LYS A 36 -6.50 -23.44 12.28
CA LYS A 36 -5.18 -23.59 11.66
C LYS A 36 -5.06 -22.75 10.37
N LYS A 37 -6.07 -22.76 9.51
CA LYS A 37 -6.13 -21.93 8.31
C LYS A 37 -6.13 -20.44 8.64
N ALA A 38 -6.92 -20.04 9.65
CA ALA A 38 -6.97 -18.65 10.11
C ALA A 38 -5.61 -18.19 10.68
N MET A 39 -4.92 -19.03 11.45
CA MET A 39 -3.59 -18.72 11.99
C MET A 39 -2.56 -18.52 10.87
N GLU A 40 -2.60 -19.36 9.83
CA GLU A 40 -1.71 -19.21 8.68
C GLU A 40 -1.99 -17.92 7.91
N GLN A 41 -3.26 -17.55 7.71
CA GLN A 41 -3.65 -16.27 7.11
C GLN A 41 -3.17 -15.08 7.95
N ILE A 42 -3.35 -15.13 9.27
CA ILE A 42 -2.87 -14.08 10.18
C ILE A 42 -1.36 -13.92 10.05
N LYS A 43 -0.62 -15.04 10.04
CA LYS A 43 0.83 -15.03 9.88
C LYS A 43 1.24 -14.39 8.54
N ASN A 44 0.60 -14.80 7.44
CA ASN A 44 0.88 -14.23 6.12
C ASN A 44 0.59 -12.72 6.09
N LEU A 45 -0.57 -12.29 6.58
CA LEU A 45 -0.93 -10.88 6.68
C LEU A 45 0.02 -10.09 7.57
N GLN A 46 0.54 -10.67 8.66
CA GLN A 46 1.55 -10.04 9.51
C GLN A 46 2.88 -9.86 8.75
N THR A 47 3.31 -10.87 7.99
CA THR A 47 4.53 -10.74 7.18
C THR A 47 4.38 -9.70 6.07
N GLU A 48 3.21 -9.63 5.42
CA GLU A 48 2.93 -8.64 4.40
C GLU A 48 2.87 -7.23 5.00
N ASN A 49 2.18 -7.05 6.13
CA ASN A 49 2.16 -5.78 6.85
C ASN A 49 3.56 -5.31 7.26
N LYS A 50 4.44 -6.23 7.68
CA LYS A 50 5.83 -5.88 7.99
C LYS A 50 6.56 -5.38 6.74
N LYS A 51 6.47 -6.10 5.63
CA LYS A 51 7.07 -5.69 4.34
C LYS A 51 6.54 -4.34 3.85
N LEU A 52 5.22 -4.13 3.93
CA LEU A 52 4.57 -2.88 3.54
C LEU A 52 5.05 -1.70 4.41
N LYS A 53 5.21 -1.91 5.72
CA LYS A 53 5.76 -0.88 6.62
C LYS A 53 7.20 -0.51 6.26
N GLU A 54 8.03 -1.50 5.95
CA GLU A 54 9.42 -1.28 5.52
C GLU A 54 9.49 -0.52 4.19
N LEU A 55 8.68 -0.91 3.19
CA LEU A 55 8.60 -0.21 1.90
C LEU A 55 8.11 1.23 2.06
N LEU A 56 7.07 1.44 2.86
CA LEU A 56 6.52 2.77 3.12
C LEU A 56 7.51 3.67 3.87
N SER A 57 8.33 3.12 4.77
CA SER A 57 9.41 3.86 5.42
C SER A 57 10.46 4.31 4.40
N ARG A 58 10.88 3.41 3.51
CA ARG A 58 11.85 3.71 2.45
C ARG A 58 11.33 4.76 1.48
N GLU A 59 10.10 4.58 0.98
CA GLU A 59 9.49 5.55 0.06
C GLU A 59 9.34 6.93 0.70
N LYS A 60 9.05 7.01 2.01
CA LYS A 60 8.98 8.30 2.72
C LYS A 60 10.33 9.02 2.75
N GLU A 61 11.41 8.28 2.98
CA GLU A 61 12.77 8.84 3.01
C GLU A 61 13.25 9.26 1.60
N GLU A 62 12.98 8.44 0.59
CA GLU A 62 13.25 8.79 -0.80
C GLU A 62 12.45 10.02 -1.23
N LYS A 63 11.14 10.05 -0.90
CA LYS A 63 10.26 11.16 -1.19
C LYS A 63 10.74 12.46 -0.53
N SER A 64 11.14 12.42 0.74
CA SER A 64 11.62 13.62 1.45
C SER A 64 12.91 14.17 0.82
N THR A 65 13.79 13.28 0.35
CA THR A 65 15.01 13.67 -0.35
C THR A 65 14.70 14.37 -1.66
N VAL A 66 13.73 13.88 -2.42
CA VAL A 66 13.31 14.46 -3.70
C VAL A 66 12.56 15.80 -3.49
N GLU A 67 11.70 15.88 -2.46
CA GLU A 67 10.97 17.11 -2.08
C GLU A 67 11.89 18.24 -1.63
N ARG A 68 13.11 17.95 -1.18
CA ARG A 68 14.11 18.97 -0.87
C ARG A 68 14.77 19.57 -2.11
N ILE A 69 14.79 18.85 -3.23
CA ILE A 69 15.48 19.26 -4.47
C ILE A 69 14.53 19.95 -5.44
N PHE A 70 13.31 19.44 -5.55
CA PHE A 70 12.31 19.88 -6.53
C PHE A 70 11.14 20.55 -5.84
N THR A 71 10.59 21.58 -6.48
CA THR A 71 9.38 22.25 -6.01
C THR A 71 8.14 21.36 -6.22
N GLU A 72 7.06 21.65 -5.49
CA GLU A 72 5.80 20.89 -5.62
C GLU A 72 5.25 20.87 -7.04
N GLY A 73 5.40 21.97 -7.79
CA GLY A 73 4.99 22.05 -9.19
C GLY A 73 5.78 21.11 -10.09
N GLN A 74 7.09 20.99 -9.86
CA GLN A 74 7.95 20.04 -10.58
C GLN A 74 7.55 18.59 -10.27
N LEU A 75 7.26 18.27 -9.01
CA LEU A 75 6.77 16.95 -8.61
C LEU A 75 5.39 16.62 -9.19
N LYS A 76 4.51 17.61 -9.28
CA LYS A 76 3.21 17.46 -9.94
C LYS A 76 3.37 17.21 -11.44
N LYS A 77 4.34 17.87 -12.08
CA LYS A 77 4.69 17.63 -13.48
C LYS A 77 5.33 16.25 -13.70
N LEU A 78 6.11 15.75 -12.74
CA LEU A 78 6.63 14.37 -12.77
C LEU A 78 5.48 13.35 -12.78
N LYS A 79 4.46 13.55 -11.95
CA LYS A 79 3.30 12.63 -11.86
C LYS A 79 2.37 12.69 -13.07
N THR A 80 2.38 13.78 -13.84
CA THR A 80 1.41 14.01 -14.91
C THR A 80 2.05 14.47 -16.22
N LYS A 81 1.71 13.81 -17.33
CA LYS A 81 2.19 14.24 -18.66
C LYS A 81 1.52 15.52 -19.15
N LYS A 82 0.38 15.91 -18.57
CA LYS A 82 -0.40 17.10 -18.94
C LYS A 82 0.34 18.40 -18.62
N GLN A 83 -0.05 19.49 -19.28
CA GLN A 83 0.45 20.82 -18.90
C GLN A 83 -0.06 21.18 -17.50
N ILE A 84 0.80 21.84 -16.72
CA ILE A 84 0.44 22.33 -15.39
C ILE A 84 0.56 23.85 -15.36
N LYS A 85 -0.21 24.48 -14.48
CA LYS A 85 0.01 25.86 -14.09
C LYS A 85 1.13 25.89 -13.07
N TRP A 86 2.24 26.51 -13.44
CA TRP A 86 3.40 26.72 -12.57
C TRP A 86 3.07 27.75 -11.49
N SER A 87 3.55 27.52 -10.27
CA SER A 87 3.44 28.45 -9.14
C SER A 87 4.52 29.53 -9.23
N ILE A 88 4.40 30.55 -8.38
CA ILE A 88 5.41 31.62 -8.27
C ILE A 88 6.75 31.04 -7.81
N GLU A 89 6.74 30.07 -6.89
CA GLU A 89 7.92 29.39 -6.36
C GLU A 89 8.65 28.58 -7.45
N ASP A 90 7.90 27.92 -8.35
CA ASP A 90 8.48 27.22 -9.49
C ASP A 90 9.25 28.18 -10.42
N PHE A 91 8.76 29.41 -10.58
CA PHE A 91 9.47 30.44 -11.35
C PHE A 91 10.65 31.01 -10.58
N ALA A 92 10.50 31.30 -9.30
CA ALA A 92 11.56 31.82 -8.44
C ALA A 92 12.77 30.87 -8.37
N SER A 93 12.54 29.55 -8.38
CA SER A 93 13.62 28.56 -8.45
C SER A 93 14.22 28.42 -9.86
N ALA A 94 13.40 28.57 -10.91
CA ALA A 94 13.85 28.42 -12.30
C ALA A 94 14.62 29.64 -12.85
N ILE A 95 14.34 30.85 -12.38
CA ILE A 95 14.98 32.10 -12.86
C ILE A 95 16.50 32.08 -12.59
N PRO A 96 16.98 31.85 -11.35
CA PRO A 96 18.43 31.79 -11.07
C PRO A 96 19.13 30.70 -11.86
N LEU A 97 18.50 29.52 -12.01
CA LEU A 97 19.05 28.41 -12.81
C LEU A 97 19.20 28.79 -14.28
N HIS A 98 18.23 29.50 -14.85
CA HIS A 98 18.31 30.00 -16.23
C HIS A 98 19.35 31.12 -16.37
N ALA A 99 19.41 32.05 -15.40
CA ALA A 99 20.36 33.15 -15.39
C ALA A 99 21.82 32.66 -15.30
N ALA A 100 22.08 31.65 -14.47
CA ALA A 100 23.40 31.02 -14.34
C ALA A 100 23.84 30.28 -15.63
N GLY A 101 22.89 29.84 -16.47
CA GLY A 101 23.24 29.14 -17.70
C GLY A 101 22.05 28.78 -18.58
N ALA A 102 21.65 29.70 -19.46
CA ALA A 102 20.50 29.51 -20.35
C ALA A 102 20.66 28.31 -21.32
N ARG A 103 21.90 27.99 -21.74
CA ARG A 103 22.17 26.79 -22.56
C ARG A 103 21.95 25.50 -21.75
N SER A 104 22.46 25.45 -20.53
CA SER A 104 22.31 24.32 -19.61
C SER A 104 20.84 24.10 -19.24
N TYR A 105 20.11 25.17 -18.94
CA TYR A 105 18.66 25.11 -18.67
C TYR A 105 17.89 24.45 -19.83
N ARG A 106 18.18 24.87 -21.08
CA ARG A 106 17.56 24.27 -22.27
C ARG A 106 17.93 22.80 -22.45
N LEU A 107 19.19 22.44 -22.16
CA LEU A 107 19.64 21.06 -22.23
C LEU A 107 18.92 20.16 -21.21
N LEU A 108 18.84 20.61 -19.95
CA LEU A 108 18.12 19.88 -18.89
C LEU A 108 16.66 19.66 -19.28
N ARG A 109 15.98 20.71 -19.78
CA ARG A 109 14.60 20.58 -20.25
C ARG A 109 14.46 19.59 -21.41
N LYS A 110 15.40 19.58 -22.36
CA LYS A 110 15.42 18.58 -23.46
C LYS A 110 15.65 17.15 -22.94
N ARG A 111 16.39 16.98 -21.85
CA ARG A 111 16.60 15.69 -21.17
C ARG A 111 15.43 15.24 -20.30
N GLY A 112 14.33 15.99 -20.28
CA GLY A 112 13.12 15.62 -19.54
C GLY A 112 13.06 16.16 -18.11
N TYR A 113 13.95 17.07 -17.71
CA TYR A 113 13.79 17.76 -16.43
C TYR A 113 12.51 18.62 -16.44
N PHE A 114 11.81 18.64 -15.31
CA PHE A 114 10.55 19.35 -15.12
C PHE A 114 10.78 20.86 -14.96
N LEU A 115 11.14 21.52 -16.06
CA LEU A 115 11.40 22.95 -16.09
C LEU A 115 10.35 23.67 -16.94
N SER A 116 9.98 24.87 -16.52
CA SER A 116 9.08 25.73 -17.29
C SER A 116 9.68 26.09 -18.65
N ALA A 117 8.85 26.48 -19.61
CA ALA A 117 9.36 26.91 -20.90
C ALA A 117 10.06 28.27 -20.78
N VAL A 118 11.18 28.46 -21.49
CA VAL A 118 11.94 29.72 -21.44
C VAL A 118 11.07 30.94 -21.78
N GLY A 119 10.16 30.82 -22.75
CA GLY A 119 9.23 31.90 -23.08
C GLY A 119 8.26 32.24 -21.94
N THR A 120 7.80 31.23 -21.20
CA THR A 120 6.97 31.42 -20.00
C THR A 120 7.79 32.06 -18.88
N LEU A 121 9.02 31.59 -18.67
CA LEU A 121 9.94 32.12 -17.67
C LEU A 121 10.22 33.62 -17.91
N ARG A 122 10.56 34.00 -19.14
CA ARG A 122 10.82 35.41 -19.51
C ARG A 122 9.61 36.31 -19.31
N ARG A 123 8.41 35.82 -19.64
CA ARG A 123 7.16 36.57 -19.43
C ARG A 123 6.87 36.81 -17.95
N TRP A 124 7.33 35.91 -17.08
CA TRP A 124 7.21 36.05 -15.63
C TRP A 124 8.28 36.97 -15.07
N ASP A 125 9.52 36.82 -15.51
CA ASP A 125 10.66 37.65 -15.12
C ASP A 125 10.41 39.13 -15.47
N SER A 126 9.78 39.43 -16.62
CA SER A 126 9.40 40.79 -17.00
C SER A 126 8.26 41.41 -16.18
N ARG A 127 7.66 40.66 -15.24
CA ARG A 127 6.56 41.12 -14.37
C ARG A 127 7.02 41.33 -12.92
N CYS A 128 8.22 40.89 -12.60
CA CYS A 128 8.89 41.15 -11.33
C CYS A 128 9.69 42.44 -11.44
#